data_AF-A0A3P3WEK3-F1
#
_entry.id   AF-A0A3P3WEK3-F1
#
_cell.length_a   1.000
_cell.length_b   1.000
_cell.length_c   1.000
_cell.angle_alpha   90.00
_cell.angle_beta   90.00
_cell.angle_gamma   90.00
#
_symmetry.space_group_name_H-M   'P 1'
#
loop_
_entity.id
_entity.type
_entity.pdbx_description
1 polymer ?
#
loop_
_entity_poly.entity_id
_entity_poly.type
_entity_poly.pdbx_seq_one_letter_code
_entity_poly.pdbx_strand_id
1 'polypeptide(L)'
;MIFCITNDSLIYHFSLAVDSTKNVDSKKNNTNYKFEEIFAIDNLKEFSQLKSGPTYQDNDGTDTEIRIKTNKNEYVVLNADRNKRWDDLSLKLYKILNSEFRPK
;
A
#
# COMPACT_ATOMS: atom_id res chain seq x y z
N MET A 1 7.04 -4.18 3.66
CA MET A 1 6.61 -3.44 2.46
C MET A 1 5.49 -2.48 2.86
N ILE A 2 5.61 -1.21 2.51
CA ILE A 2 4.64 -0.16 2.81
C ILE A 2 4.24 0.50 1.49
N PHE A 3 2.93 0.59 1.28
CA PHE A 3 2.33 1.28 0.14
C PHE A 3 1.57 2.50 0.63
N CYS A 4 1.92 3.67 0.10
CA CYS A 4 1.22 4.91 0.42
C CYS A 4 0.84 5.68 -0.84
N ILE A 5 -0.45 5.96 -0.99
CA ILE A 5 -0.98 6.84 -2.03
C ILE A 5 -1.61 8.06 -1.37
N THR A 6 -1.19 9.22 -1.85
CA THR A 6 -1.82 10.50 -1.57
C THR A 6 -2.32 11.12 -2.88
N ASN A 7 -3.09 12.21 -2.77
CA ASN A 7 -3.57 12.93 -3.95
C ASN A 7 -2.41 13.41 -4.83
N ASP A 8 -1.29 13.80 -4.21
CA ASP A 8 -0.17 14.45 -4.90
C ASP A 8 1.05 13.53 -5.07
N SER A 9 1.08 12.37 -4.43
CA SER A 9 2.27 11.52 -4.40
C SER A 9 1.96 10.03 -4.31
N LEU A 10 2.78 9.24 -4.99
CA LEU A 10 2.88 7.80 -4.83
C LEU A 10 4.17 7.49 -4.08
N ILE A 11 4.07 6.72 -3.00
CA ILE A 11 5.20 6.34 -2.14
C ILE A 11 5.22 4.82 -2.03
N TYR A 12 6.38 4.26 -2.35
CA TYR A 12 6.70 2.85 -2.19
C TYR A 12 7.90 2.73 -1.27
N HIS A 13 7.72 1.99 -0.18
CA HIS A 13 8.81 1.64 0.72
C HIS A 13 8.88 0.12 0.84
N PHE A 14 9.99 -0.45 0.44
CA PHE A 14 10.26 -1.87 0.62
C PHE A 14 11.43 -1.99 1.58
N SER A 15 11.20 -2.69 2.68
CA SER A 15 12.25 -3.04 3.63
C SER A 15 12.29 -4.56 3.79
N LEU A 16 13.50 -5.10 3.74
CA LEU A 16 13.82 -6.49 4.01
C LEU A 16 14.63 -6.53 5.30
N ALA A 17 14.03 -7.06 6.37
CA ALA A 17 14.68 -7.10 7.68
C ALA A 17 16.03 -7.83 7.65
N VAL A 18 16.13 -8.87 6.83
CA VAL A 18 17.35 -9.69 6.66
C VAL A 18 18.44 -9.03 5.82
N ASP A 19 18.13 -7.99 5.04
CA ASP A 19 19.07 -7.33 4.13
C ASP A 19 18.67 -5.88 3.88
N SER A 20 19.18 -4.99 4.73
CA SER A 20 18.93 -3.55 4.65
C SER A 20 19.48 -2.89 3.39
N THR A 21 20.39 -3.54 2.65
CA THR A 21 20.90 -3.02 1.38
C THR A 21 19.89 -3.12 0.25
N LYS A 22 18.83 -3.93 0.44
CA LYS A 22 17.70 -4.07 -0.48
C LYS A 22 16.52 -3.17 -0.12
N ASN A 23 16.69 -2.28 0.86
CA ASN A 23 15.65 -1.32 1.19
C ASN A 23 15.50 -0.32 0.04
N VAL A 24 14.27 -0.18 -0.46
CA VAL A 24 13.93 0.73 -1.55
C VAL A 24 12.94 1.76 -1.03
N ASP A 25 13.35 3.02 -1.08
CA ASP A 25 12.50 4.18 -0.86
C ASP A 25 12.30 4.89 -2.18
N SER A 26 11.06 4.97 -2.65
CA SER A 26 10.75 5.62 -3.92
C SER A 26 9.49 6.47 -3.81
N LYS A 27 9.59 7.71 -4.28
CA LYS A 27 8.50 8.68 -4.32
C LYS A 27 8.38 9.28 -5.71
N LYS A 28 7.16 9.33 -6.24
CA LYS A 28 6.82 10.01 -7.50
C LYS A 28 5.63 10.94 -7.28
N ASN A 29 5.56 12.01 -8.08
CA ASN A 29 4.38 12.84 -8.13
C ASN A 29 3.23 12.04 -8.73
N ASN A 30 2.06 12.08 -8.09
CA ASN A 30 0.87 11.45 -8.64
C ASN A 30 0.23 12.39 -9.66
N THR A 31 0.51 12.19 -10.96
CA THR A 31 -0.09 13.00 -12.04
C THR A 31 -1.22 12.29 -12.77
N ASN A 32 -1.32 10.96 -12.61
CA ASN A 32 -2.10 10.11 -13.51
C ASN A 32 -3.21 9.32 -12.81
N TYR A 33 -3.15 9.17 -11.48
CA TYR A 33 -4.09 8.32 -10.77
C TYR A 33 -4.97 9.17 -9.87
N LYS A 34 -6.25 9.34 -10.24
CA LYS A 34 -7.17 10.00 -9.32
C LYS A 34 -7.47 9.04 -8.17
N PHE A 35 -7.47 9.60 -6.98
CA PHE A 35 -7.74 8.84 -5.77
C PHE A 35 -9.09 8.11 -5.84
N GLU A 36 -10.10 8.72 -6.49
CA GLU A 36 -11.44 8.15 -6.71
C GLU A 36 -11.46 6.96 -7.69
N GLU A 37 -10.51 6.91 -8.63
CA GLU A 37 -10.34 5.82 -9.59
C GLU A 37 -9.60 4.62 -8.95
N ILE A 38 -8.79 4.90 -7.92
CA ILE A 38 -8.12 3.88 -7.11
C ILE A 38 -9.05 3.39 -5.99
N PHE A 39 -9.79 4.32 -5.37
CA PHE A 39 -10.67 4.11 -4.23
C PHE A 39 -12.05 4.72 -4.48
N ALA A 40 -13.06 3.89 -4.73
CA ALA A 40 -14.44 4.33 -4.53
C ALA A 40 -14.63 4.71 -3.05
N ILE A 41 -15.44 5.74 -2.76
CA ILE A 41 -15.71 6.21 -1.39
C ILE A 41 -16.20 5.07 -0.48
N ASP A 42 -17.01 4.17 -1.02
CA ASP A 42 -17.50 3.00 -0.29
C ASP A 42 -16.36 2.05 0.08
N ASN A 43 -15.38 1.87 -0.81
CA ASN A 43 -14.20 1.03 -0.53
C ASN A 43 -13.32 1.62 0.58
N LEU A 44 -13.24 2.96 0.72
CA LEU A 44 -12.50 3.61 1.80
C LEU A 44 -13.16 3.39 3.16
N LYS A 45 -14.48 3.53 3.22
CA LYS A 45 -15.23 3.30 4.46
C LYS A 45 -15.08 1.85 4.91
N GLU A 46 -15.10 0.92 3.99
CA GLU A 46 -14.95 -0.50 4.30
C GLU A 46 -13.48 -0.88 4.59
N PHE A 47 -12.51 -0.25 3.90
CA PHE A 47 -11.09 -0.38 4.23
C PHE A 47 -10.79 0.11 5.65
N SER A 48 -11.42 1.21 6.07
CA SER A 48 -11.31 1.72 7.44
C SER A 48 -11.85 0.79 8.53
N GLN A 49 -12.65 -0.21 8.13
CA GLN A 49 -13.21 -1.23 9.02
C GLN A 49 -12.39 -2.52 9.03
N LEU A 50 -11.38 -2.65 8.15
CA LEU A 50 -10.50 -3.80 8.14
C LEU A 50 -9.67 -3.82 9.42
N LYS A 51 -9.55 -5.02 9.99
CA LYS A 51 -8.66 -5.26 11.12
C LYS A 51 -7.31 -5.68 10.58
N SER A 52 -6.26 -5.08 11.09
CA SER A 52 -4.89 -5.52 10.85
C SER A 52 -4.71 -6.97 11.32
N GLY A 53 -4.02 -7.76 10.50
CA GLY A 53 -3.56 -9.10 10.84
C GLY A 53 -2.25 -9.08 11.65
N PRO A 54 -1.77 -10.27 12.02
CA PRO A 54 -0.49 -10.42 12.72
C PRO A 54 0.68 -10.04 11.81
N THR A 55 1.77 -9.56 12.41
CA THR A 55 3.08 -9.40 11.77
C THR A 55 3.71 -10.77 11.52
N TYR A 56 4.34 -10.95 10.37
CA TYR A 56 5.17 -12.09 10.05
C TYR A 56 6.56 -11.87 10.65
N GLN A 57 7.12 -12.90 11.29
CA GLN A 57 8.50 -12.84 11.78
C GLN A 57 9.49 -12.76 10.61
N ASP A 58 10.70 -12.25 10.86
CA ASP A 58 11.73 -11.95 9.85
C ASP A 58 12.06 -13.11 8.88
N ASN A 59 11.77 -14.37 9.27
CA ASN A 59 12.00 -15.57 8.48
C ASN A 59 10.75 -16.14 7.77
N ASP A 60 9.55 -15.67 8.10
CA ASP A 60 8.27 -16.29 7.70
C ASP A 60 7.50 -15.50 6.62
N GLY A 61 7.87 -14.25 6.37
CA GLY A 61 7.19 -13.43 5.36
C GLY A 61 7.60 -11.95 5.39
N THR A 62 7.09 -11.19 4.43
CA THR A 62 7.23 -9.73 4.42
C THR A 62 5.91 -9.10 4.86
N ASP A 63 5.94 -8.34 5.94
CA ASP A 63 4.81 -7.52 6.36
C ASP A 63 4.41 -6.53 5.27
N THR A 64 3.12 -6.42 4.98
CA THR A 64 2.53 -5.49 4.03
C THR A 64 1.61 -4.51 4.76
N GLU A 65 2.02 -3.25 4.82
CA GLU A 65 1.22 -2.13 5.30
C GLU A 65 0.66 -1.36 4.11
N ILE A 66 -0.65 -1.10 4.12
CA ILE A 66 -1.29 -0.19 3.19
C ILE A 66 -1.76 1.04 3.96
N ARG A 67 -1.23 2.18 3.56
CA ARG A 67 -1.55 3.49 4.12
C ARG A 67 -2.24 4.33 3.06
N ILE A 68 -3.42 4.81 3.41
CA ILE A 68 -4.22 5.66 2.54
C ILE A 68 -4.40 7.00 3.24
N LYS A 69 -3.85 8.07 2.66
CA LYS A 69 -3.93 9.41 3.24
C LYS A 69 -4.77 10.33 2.37
N THR A 70 -5.86 10.82 2.93
CA THR A 70 -6.73 11.85 2.35
C THR A 70 -6.47 13.20 3.03
N ASN A 71 -7.08 14.26 2.53
CA ASN A 71 -6.97 15.60 3.11
C ASN A 71 -7.50 15.69 4.55
N LYS A 72 -8.36 14.75 4.98
CA LYS A 72 -9.02 14.78 6.30
C LYS A 72 -8.70 13.57 7.17
N ASN A 73 -8.44 12.42 6.56
CA ASN A 73 -8.33 11.13 7.24
C ASN A 73 -7.09 10.35 6.76
N GLU A 74 -6.53 9.55 7.65
CA GLU A 74 -5.51 8.54 7.36
C GLU A 74 -6.06 7.16 7.73
N TYR A 75 -5.89 6.18 6.85
CA TYR A 75 -6.28 4.80 7.08
C TYR A 75 -5.06 3.91 6.93
N VAL A 76 -4.79 3.09 7.95
CA VAL A 76 -3.63 2.19 8.00
C VAL A 76 -4.13 0.79 8.33
N VAL A 77 -3.79 -0.17 7.49
CA VAL A 77 -4.09 -1.58 7.71
C VAL A 77 -2.83 -2.39 7.39
N LEU A 78 -2.53 -3.37 8.25
CA LEU A 78 -1.35 -4.23 8.16
C LEU A 78 -1.81 -5.69 7.95
N ASN A 79 -1.23 -6.41 6.99
CA ASN A 79 -1.40 -7.86 6.79
C ASN A 79 -2.84 -8.37 6.87
N ALA A 80 -3.80 -7.70 6.21
CA ALA A 80 -5.18 -8.16 6.20
C ALA A 80 -5.46 -9.20 5.10
N ASP A 81 -4.47 -10.05 4.78
CA ASP A 81 -4.40 -11.01 3.65
C ASP A 81 -5.51 -12.08 3.62
N ARG A 82 -6.39 -12.11 4.63
CA ARG A 82 -7.58 -12.98 4.69
C ARG A 82 -8.86 -12.24 4.33
N ASN A 83 -8.76 -11.01 3.85
CA ASN A 83 -9.88 -10.21 3.42
C ASN A 83 -9.82 -9.98 1.91
N LYS A 84 -10.82 -10.45 1.18
CA LYS A 84 -10.88 -10.31 -0.29
C LYS A 84 -10.69 -8.87 -0.77
N ARG A 85 -11.17 -7.87 -0.01
CA ARG A 85 -10.99 -6.46 -0.37
C ARG A 85 -9.56 -5.98 -0.17
N TRP A 86 -8.89 -6.48 0.85
CA TRP A 86 -7.47 -6.24 1.03
C TRP A 86 -6.69 -6.79 -0.15
N ASP A 87 -7.00 -8.02 -0.60
CA ASP A 87 -6.33 -8.64 -1.73
C ASP A 87 -6.56 -7.86 -3.04
N ASP A 88 -7.80 -7.45 -3.31
CA ASP A 88 -8.13 -6.64 -4.49
C ASP A 88 -7.38 -5.29 -4.49
N LEU A 89 -7.28 -4.67 -3.31
CA LEU A 89 -6.68 -3.35 -3.14
C LEU A 89 -5.16 -3.41 -3.15
N SER A 90 -4.56 -4.39 -2.46
CA SER A 90 -3.13 -4.66 -2.51
C SER A 90 -2.68 -4.97 -3.94
N LEU A 91 -3.45 -5.76 -4.69
CA LEU A 91 -3.17 -6.07 -6.09
C LEU A 91 -3.26 -4.82 -6.99
N LYS A 92 -4.27 -3.95 -6.80
CA LYS A 92 -4.38 -2.69 -7.54
C LYS A 92 -3.20 -1.76 -7.26
N LEU A 93 -2.87 -1.55 -5.99
CA LEU A 93 -1.72 -0.74 -5.58
C LEU A 93 -0.42 -1.32 -6.15
N TYR A 94 -0.23 -2.62 -6.06
CA TYR A 94 0.93 -3.31 -6.60
C TYR A 94 1.05 -3.12 -8.12
N LYS A 95 -0.07 -3.16 -8.87
CA LYS A 95 -0.06 -2.89 -10.32
C LYS A 95 0.35 -1.45 -10.63
N ILE A 96 -0.24 -0.46 -9.94
CA ILE A 96 0.10 0.96 -10.10
C ILE A 96 1.58 1.20 -9.80
N LEU A 97 2.07 0.63 -8.71
CA LEU A 97 3.45 0.82 -8.29
C LEU A 97 4.42 0.07 -9.21
N ASN A 98 4.07 -1.10 -9.73
CA ASN A 98 4.88 -1.75 -10.75
C ASN A 98 4.91 -0.97 -12.07
N SER A 99 3.80 -0.37 -12.50
CA SER A 99 3.81 0.46 -13.71
C SER A 99 4.62 1.74 -13.53
N GLU A 100 4.64 2.30 -12.32
CA GLU A 100 5.34 3.55 -12.03
C GLU A 100 6.81 3.36 -11.64
N PHE A 101 7.15 2.35 -10.84
CA PHE A 101 8.47 2.21 -10.22
C PHE A 101 9.33 1.09 -10.79
N ARG A 102 8.77 0.18 -11.60
CA ARG A 102 9.58 -0.86 -12.24
C ARG A 102 10.23 -0.29 -13.51
N PRO A 103 11.55 -0.42 -13.70
CA PRO A 103 12.20 0.02 -14.93
C PRO A 103 11.70 -0.85 -16.11
N LYS A 104 11.47 -0.21 -17.25
CA LYS A 104 11.31 -0.89 -18.55
C LYS A 104 12.61 -1.55 -18.96
#